data_AF-A0A7W6E9C4-F1
#
_entry.id   AF-A0A7W6E9C4-F1
#
_cell.length_a   1.000
_cell.length_b   1.000
_cell.length_c   1.000
_cell.angle_alpha   90.00
_cell.angle_beta   90.00
_cell.angle_gamma   90.00
#
_symmetry.space_group_name_H-M   'P 1'
#
loop_
_entity.id
_entity.type
_entity.pdbx_description
1 polymer ?
#
loop_
_entity_poly.entity_id
_entity_poly.type
_entity_poly.pdbx_seq_one_letter_code
_entity_poly.pdbx_strand_id
1 'polypeptide(L)'
;MLNTINYDRTQAAFDRVADTERHLRRHGAALCDLFNVFDAPSGFEALCDLHGIYGNKNPDAAAIKEALQEIERSLSMQTTAVADNAARHLKFDASAALRWHGARISELLARFHRAS
;
A
#
# COMPACT_ATOMS: atom_id res chain seq x y z
N MET A 1 33.16 -5.81 -11.13
CA MET A 1 31.85 -6.38 -10.74
C MET A 1 31.21 -5.68 -9.54
N LEU A 2 31.95 -5.16 -8.55
CA LEU A 2 31.38 -4.39 -7.42
C LEU A 2 30.57 -3.14 -7.82
N ASN A 3 31.03 -2.40 -8.84
CA ASN A 3 30.31 -1.20 -9.33
C ASN A 3 28.92 -1.53 -9.91
N THR A 4 28.79 -2.66 -10.59
CA THR A 4 27.53 -3.10 -11.20
C THR A 4 26.51 -3.50 -10.13
N ILE A 5 26.96 -4.18 -9.07
CA ILE A 5 26.10 -4.63 -7.96
C ILE A 5 25.57 -3.44 -7.15
N ASN A 6 26.43 -2.44 -6.86
CA ASN A 6 26.02 -1.23 -6.14
C ASN A 6 25.04 -0.37 -6.95
N TYR A 7 25.24 -0.27 -8.26
CA TYR A 7 24.31 0.42 -9.16
C TYR A 7 22.93 -0.25 -9.18
N ASP A 8 22.90 -1.58 -9.34
CA ASP A 8 21.66 -2.37 -9.39
C ASP A 8 20.85 -2.27 -8.08
N ARG A 9 21.53 -2.36 -6.93
CA ARG A 9 20.88 -2.18 -5.61
C ARG A 9 20.31 -0.77 -5.42
N THR A 10 21.02 0.25 -5.90
CA THR A 10 20.57 1.64 -5.82
C THR A 10 19.35 1.87 -6.72
N GLN A 11 19.37 1.34 -7.95
CA GLN A 11 18.25 1.43 -8.87
C GLN A 11 16.99 0.72 -8.33
N ALA A 12 17.14 -0.51 -7.80
CA ALA A 12 16.04 -1.24 -7.18
C ALA A 12 15.42 -0.48 -5.99
N ALA A 13 16.24 0.28 -5.24
CA ALA A 13 15.76 1.10 -4.14
C ALA A 13 14.95 2.32 -4.60
N PHE A 14 15.32 2.94 -5.73
CA PHE A 14 14.51 4.01 -6.34
C PHE A 14 13.22 3.46 -6.96
N ASP A 15 13.31 2.33 -7.66
CA ASP A 15 12.18 1.74 -8.38
C ASP A 15 11.04 1.34 -7.44
N ARG A 16 11.34 0.77 -6.26
CA ARG A 16 10.29 0.42 -5.27
C ARG A 16 9.58 1.65 -4.71
N VAL A 17 10.30 2.76 -4.48
CA VAL A 17 9.71 4.02 -3.99
C VAL A 17 8.81 4.61 -5.08
N ALA A 18 9.27 4.62 -6.33
CA ALA A 18 8.51 5.11 -7.48
C ALA A 18 7.29 4.24 -7.80
N ASP A 19 7.38 2.92 -7.67
CA ASP A 19 6.26 2.01 -7.94
C ASP A 19 5.15 2.16 -6.89
N THR A 20 5.51 2.31 -5.61
CA THR A 20 4.54 2.62 -4.54
C THR A 20 3.86 3.97 -4.77
N GLU A 21 4.62 5.01 -5.17
CA GLU A 21 4.06 6.33 -5.49
C GLU A 21 3.07 6.26 -6.66
N ARG A 22 3.44 5.53 -7.72
CA ARG A 22 2.58 5.31 -8.89
C ARG A 22 1.29 4.60 -8.49
N HIS A 23 1.39 3.59 -7.64
CA HIS A 23 0.21 2.89 -7.13
C HIS A 23 -0.69 3.84 -6.34
N LEU A 24 -0.13 4.61 -5.41
CA LEU A 24 -0.88 5.57 -4.59
C LEU A 24 -1.60 6.61 -5.46
N ARG A 25 -0.92 7.19 -6.45
CA ARG A 25 -1.53 8.17 -7.37
C ARG A 25 -2.70 7.60 -8.17
N ARG A 26 -2.63 6.32 -8.55
CA ARG A 26 -3.64 5.68 -9.40
C ARG A 26 -4.80 5.07 -8.62
N HIS A 27 -4.54 4.59 -7.42
CA HIS A 27 -5.47 3.75 -6.65
C HIS A 27 -5.72 4.23 -5.21
N GLY A 28 -5.09 5.32 -4.78
CA GLY A 28 -5.24 5.85 -3.42
C GLY A 28 -6.69 6.19 -3.08
N ALA A 29 -7.43 6.83 -3.99
CA ALA A 29 -8.85 7.15 -3.75
C ALA A 29 -9.69 5.88 -3.51
N ALA A 30 -9.52 4.85 -4.35
CA ALA A 30 -10.23 3.58 -4.17
C ALA A 30 -9.85 2.88 -2.85
N LEU A 31 -8.60 3.02 -2.41
CA LEU A 31 -8.14 2.48 -1.13
C LEU A 31 -8.71 3.28 0.07
N CYS A 32 -8.81 4.61 -0.04
CA CYS A 32 -9.50 5.44 0.95
C CYS A 32 -10.97 5.03 1.10
N ASP A 33 -11.68 4.89 -0.03
CA ASP A 33 -13.07 4.46 -0.04
C ASP A 33 -13.21 3.09 0.62
N LEU A 34 -12.31 2.16 0.31
CA LEU A 34 -12.29 0.83 0.91
C LEU A 34 -12.12 0.87 2.43
N PHE A 35 -11.21 1.70 2.96
CA PHE A 35 -11.04 1.84 4.41
C PHE A 35 -12.22 2.50 5.11
N ASN A 36 -12.85 3.49 4.47
CA ASN A 36 -14.08 4.09 4.99
C ASN A 36 -15.22 3.06 5.07
N VAL A 37 -15.35 2.23 4.04
CA VAL A 37 -16.37 1.17 3.95
C VAL A 37 -16.18 0.10 5.02
N PHE A 38 -14.92 -0.19 5.37
CA PHE A 38 -14.58 -1.17 6.40
C PHE A 38 -14.50 -0.59 7.81
N ASP A 39 -14.76 0.71 7.99
CA ASP A 39 -14.58 1.42 9.26
C ASP A 39 -13.19 1.14 9.86
N ALA A 40 -12.16 1.27 9.01
CA ALA A 40 -10.77 0.92 9.32
C ALA A 40 -9.89 2.18 9.43
N PRO A 41 -10.01 2.96 10.52
CA PRO A 41 -9.34 4.25 10.66
C PRO A 41 -7.81 4.12 10.63
N SER A 42 -7.24 3.06 11.19
CA SER A 42 -5.79 2.81 11.16
C SER A 42 -5.24 2.68 9.73
N GLY A 43 -6.00 2.02 8.84
CA GLY A 43 -5.61 1.88 7.44
C GLY A 43 -5.72 3.19 6.68
N PHE A 44 -6.74 3.99 6.99
CA PHE A 44 -6.90 5.33 6.42
C PHE A 44 -5.79 6.29 6.87
N GLU A 45 -5.48 6.32 8.17
CA GLU A 45 -4.38 7.13 8.73
C GLU A 45 -3.04 6.76 8.08
N ALA A 46 -2.73 5.46 7.98
CA ALA A 46 -1.52 5.00 7.32
C ALA A 46 -1.45 5.41 5.84
N LEU A 47 -2.59 5.48 5.15
CA LEU A 47 -2.66 5.94 3.76
C LEU A 47 -2.42 7.46 3.67
N CYS A 48 -2.94 8.25 4.62
CA CYS A 48 -2.66 9.67 4.73
C CYS A 48 -1.17 9.94 5.04
N ASP A 49 -0.58 9.16 5.95
CA ASP A 49 0.85 9.24 6.27
C ASP A 49 1.69 8.92 5.04
N LEU A 50 1.34 7.83 4.32
CA LEU A 50 2.01 7.48 3.07
C LEU A 50 1.93 8.62 2.04
N HIS A 51 0.77 9.26 1.90
CA HIS A 51 0.61 10.42 1.03
C HIS A 51 1.47 11.61 1.48
N GLY A 52 1.51 11.90 2.78
CA GLY A 52 2.34 12.94 3.37
C GLY A 52 3.83 12.70 3.12
N ILE A 53 4.30 11.45 3.22
CA ILE A 53 5.69 11.09 2.94
C ILE A 53 6.07 11.43 1.49
N TYR A 54 5.19 11.19 0.52
CA TYR A 54 5.40 11.55 -0.89
C TYR A 54 5.29 13.06 -1.18
N GLY A 55 4.77 13.85 -0.24
CA GLY A 55 4.86 15.32 -0.30
C GLY A 55 6.26 15.87 -0.04
N ASN A 56 7.16 15.07 0.53
CA ASN A 56 8.54 15.46 0.82
C ASN A 56 9.44 15.38 -0.42
N LYS A 57 10.45 16.26 -0.49
CA LYS A 57 11.43 16.27 -1.59
C LYS A 57 12.16 14.94 -1.76
N ASN A 58 12.49 14.29 -0.64
CA ASN A 58 13.14 12.98 -0.59
C ASN A 58 12.30 12.05 0.31
N PRO A 59 11.37 11.27 -0.26
CA PRO A 59 10.56 10.33 0.51
C PRO A 59 11.42 9.28 1.22
N ASP A 60 11.18 9.08 2.52
CA ASP A 60 11.93 8.10 3.32
C ASP A 60 11.41 6.68 3.04
N ALA A 61 12.29 5.82 2.52
CA ALA A 61 11.97 4.43 2.21
C ALA A 61 11.58 3.60 3.45
N ALA A 62 12.11 3.92 4.64
CA ALA A 62 11.75 3.24 5.88
C ALA A 62 10.32 3.61 6.28
N ALA A 63 10.00 4.91 6.30
CA ALA A 63 8.66 5.40 6.59
C ALA A 63 7.62 4.87 5.57
N ILE A 64 7.96 4.81 4.28
CA ILE A 64 7.09 4.19 3.26
C ILE A 64 6.81 2.72 3.59
N LYS A 65 7.85 1.97 3.98
CA LYS A 65 7.70 0.55 4.34
C LYS A 65 6.77 0.39 5.55
N GLU A 66 6.96 1.20 6.59
CA GLU A 66 6.13 1.16 7.81
C GLU A 66 4.66 1.45 7.49
N ALA A 67 4.38 2.48 6.69
CA ALA A 67 3.03 2.78 6.25
C ALA A 67 2.40 1.64 5.43
N LEU A 68 3.16 1.01 4.52
CA LEU A 68 2.69 -0.17 3.77
C LEU A 68 2.38 -1.36 4.69
N GLN A 69 3.16 -1.57 5.75
CA GLN A 69 2.89 -2.62 6.74
C GLN A 69 1.59 -2.37 7.51
N GLU A 70 1.30 -1.12 7.85
CA GLU A 70 0.06 -0.76 8.54
C GLU A 70 -1.17 -0.91 7.64
N ILE A 71 -1.05 -0.50 6.38
CA ILE A 71 -2.08 -0.72 5.35
C ILE A 71 -2.34 -2.21 5.17
N GLU A 72 -1.30 -3.03 5.01
CA GLU A 72 -1.42 -4.48 4.87
C GLU A 72 -2.11 -5.12 6.09
N ARG A 73 -1.69 -4.73 7.31
CA ARG A 73 -2.31 -5.21 8.55
C ARG A 73 -3.80 -4.87 8.59
N SER A 74 -4.14 -3.61 8.33
CA SER A 74 -5.52 -3.11 8.35
C SER A 74 -6.41 -3.83 7.33
N LEU A 75 -5.88 -4.16 6.15
CA LEU A 75 -6.59 -4.97 5.15
C LEU A 75 -6.75 -6.43 5.62
N SER A 76 -5.70 -7.03 6.19
CA SER A 76 -5.75 -8.44 6.64
C SER A 76 -6.70 -8.69 7.83
N MET A 77 -7.01 -7.65 8.60
CA MET A 77 -7.98 -7.72 9.70
C MET A 77 -9.44 -7.77 9.22
N GLN A 78 -9.68 -7.49 7.93
CA GLN A 78 -11.03 -7.48 7.38
C GLN A 78 -11.55 -8.91 7.14
N THR A 79 -12.80 -9.15 7.53
CA THR A 79 -13.44 -10.46 7.37
C THR A 79 -14.29 -10.50 6.10
N THR A 80 -14.50 -11.71 5.57
CA THR A 80 -15.44 -11.92 4.46
C THR A 80 -16.84 -11.39 4.77
N ALA A 81 -17.29 -11.49 6.02
CA ALA A 81 -18.60 -10.98 6.44
C ALA A 81 -18.69 -9.45 6.33
N VAL A 82 -17.63 -8.72 6.70
CA VAL A 82 -17.56 -7.26 6.54
C VAL A 82 -17.56 -6.88 5.05
N ALA A 83 -16.78 -7.60 4.23
CA ALA A 83 -16.75 -7.38 2.79
C ALA A 83 -18.09 -7.67 2.08
N ASP A 84 -18.77 -8.76 2.46
CA ASP A 84 -20.08 -9.12 1.91
C ASP A 84 -21.16 -8.12 2.33
N ASN A 85 -21.10 -7.62 3.58
CA ASN A 85 -22.03 -6.60 4.06
C ASN A 85 -21.85 -5.28 3.29
N ALA A 86 -20.60 -4.86 3.11
CA ALA A 86 -20.24 -3.71 2.28
C ALA A 86 -20.76 -3.86 0.84
N ALA A 87 -20.55 -5.01 0.20
CA ALA A 87 -20.99 -5.25 -1.18
C ALA A 87 -22.53 -5.27 -1.36
N ARG A 88 -23.30 -5.54 -0.30
CA ARG A 88 -24.77 -5.45 -0.34
C ARG A 88 -25.28 -4.02 -0.25
N HIS A 89 -24.57 -3.18 0.48
CA HIS A 89 -24.96 -1.78 0.72
C HIS A 89 -24.35 -0.81 -0.30
N LEU A 90 -23.25 -1.21 -0.92
CA LEU A 90 -22.50 -0.41 -1.88
C LEU A 90 -22.53 -1.14 -3.21
N LYS A 91 -22.76 -0.43 -4.32
CA LYS A 91 -22.82 -1.02 -5.67
C LYS A 91 -21.43 -1.40 -6.21
N PHE A 92 -20.62 -2.07 -5.38
CA PHE A 92 -19.22 -2.37 -5.62
C PHE A 92 -18.82 -3.69 -4.95
N ASP A 93 -18.00 -4.48 -5.63
CA ASP A 93 -17.49 -5.75 -5.10
C ASP A 93 -16.33 -5.51 -4.11
N ALA A 94 -16.69 -5.20 -2.87
CA ALA A 94 -15.74 -4.93 -1.79
C ALA A 94 -14.82 -6.14 -1.49
N SER A 95 -15.28 -7.37 -1.75
CA SER A 95 -14.48 -8.58 -1.56
C SER A 95 -13.40 -8.73 -2.65
N ALA A 96 -13.74 -8.47 -3.91
CA ALA A 96 -12.75 -8.41 -4.98
C ALA A 96 -11.74 -7.28 -4.74
N ALA A 97 -12.21 -6.12 -4.28
CA ALA A 97 -11.37 -4.97 -3.97
C ALA A 97 -10.37 -5.25 -2.85
N LEU A 98 -10.85 -5.80 -1.74
CA LEU A 98 -10.02 -6.19 -0.60
C LEU A 98 -8.90 -7.15 -1.03
N ARG A 99 -9.25 -8.18 -1.81
CA ARG A 99 -8.26 -9.14 -2.33
C ARG A 99 -7.26 -8.50 -3.27
N TRP A 100 -7.73 -7.65 -4.19
CA TRP A 100 -6.87 -6.99 -5.18
C TRP A 100 -5.91 -6.00 -4.51
N HIS A 101 -6.41 -5.13 -3.63
CA HIS A 101 -5.60 -4.19 -2.89
C HIS A 101 -4.64 -4.90 -1.92
N GLY A 102 -5.11 -5.92 -1.20
CA GLY A 102 -4.26 -6.72 -0.33
C GLY A 102 -3.07 -7.33 -1.08
N ALA A 103 -3.33 -8.01 -2.20
CA ALA A 103 -2.27 -8.60 -3.01
C ALA A 103 -1.28 -7.54 -3.53
N ARG A 104 -1.77 -6.38 -3.98
CA ARG A 104 -0.92 -5.31 -4.50
C ARG A 104 -0.05 -4.66 -3.42
N ILE A 105 -0.60 -4.44 -2.22
CA ILE A 105 0.16 -3.90 -1.09
C ILE A 105 1.24 -4.89 -0.63
N SER A 106 0.91 -6.19 -0.51
CA SER A 106 1.89 -7.23 -0.18
C SER A 106 3.03 -7.31 -1.21
N GLU A 107 2.72 -7.16 -2.51
CA GLU A 107 3.73 -7.14 -3.57
C GLU A 107 4.67 -5.94 -3.43
N LEU A 108 4.13 -4.75 -3.18
CA LEU A 108 4.92 -3.54 -2.97
C LEU A 108 5.82 -3.70 -1.74
N LEU A 109 5.27 -4.17 -0.62
CA LEU A 109 6.00 -4.39 0.62
C LEU A 109 7.13 -5.42 0.46
N ALA A 110 6.92 -6.50 -0.31
CA ALA A 110 7.94 -7.49 -0.58
C ALA A 110 9.20 -6.90 -1.25
N ARG A 111 9.05 -5.84 -2.05
CA ARG A 111 10.19 -5.15 -2.70
C ARG A 111 11.07 -4.37 -1.70
N PHE A 112 10.53 -4.03 -0.54
CA PHE A 112 11.30 -3.44 0.56
C PHE A 112 12.05 -4.50 1.38
N HIS A 113 11.55 -5.75 1.44
CA HIS A 113 12.21 -6.86 2.13
C HIS A 113 13.37 -7.48 1.34
N ARG A 114 13.28 -7.55 0.01
CA ARG A 114 14.28 -8.20 -0.85
C ARG A 114 15.62 -7.45 -0.99
N ALA A 115 15.78 -6.32 -0.30
CA ALA A 115 16.91 -5.41 -0.48
C ALA A 115 17.91 -5.38 0.70
N SER A 116 17.82 -6.33 1.63
CA SER A 116 18.84 -6.56 2.68
C SER A 116 20.15 -7.07 2.08
#